data_AF-A0A086BM54-F1
#
_entry.id   AF-A0A086BM54-F1
#
_cell.length_a   1.000
_cell.length_b   1.000
_cell.length_c   1.000
_cell.angle_alpha   90.00
_cell.angle_beta   90.00
_cell.angle_gamma   90.00
#
_symmetry.space_group_name_H-M   'P 1'
#
loop_
_entity.id
_entity.type
_entity.pdbx_description
1 polymer ?
#
loop_
_entity_poly.entity_id
_entity_poly.type
_entity_poly.pdbx_seq_one_letter_code
_entity_poly.pdbx_strand_id
1 'polypeptide(L)'
;MMKQYSMKMLFLLGFCWGGASQNLLGQKIDATLDLSQAFSPKVDQKNGIKGEVSPGGFINVTVREKKKRTILYETRIVATSLNDYAGTANTYKPKDLGQGGIYYPNPWQSIEVKNSGFGIDKYYYDQTGKINISPFLSTKIDVEIQVGIRPKGKTTLHEILIPGIGRIDAKGNKIPSDSVTSK
;
A
#
# COMPACT_ATOMS: atom_id res chain seq x y z
N MET A 1 -58.12 -5.40 -9.82
CA MET A 1 -57.60 -5.29 -8.44
C MET A 1 -56.85 -6.58 -8.16
N MET A 2 -55.56 -6.67 -7.79
CA MET A 2 -54.63 -5.75 -7.12
C MET A 2 -53.26 -5.81 -7.81
N LYS A 3 -52.52 -4.68 -7.78
CA LYS A 3 -51.12 -4.59 -8.24
C LYS A 3 -50.21 -5.20 -7.17
N GLN A 4 -49.36 -6.15 -7.57
CA GLN A 4 -48.30 -6.69 -6.72
C GLN A 4 -47.02 -5.87 -6.94
N TYR A 5 -46.73 -4.96 -6.01
CA TYR A 5 -45.45 -4.28 -5.93
C TYR A 5 -44.53 -5.09 -5.02
N SER A 6 -43.55 -5.79 -5.60
CA SER A 6 -42.44 -6.35 -4.83
C SER A 6 -41.24 -5.41 -4.90
N MET A 7 -40.78 -5.05 -3.72
CA MET A 7 -39.82 -3.99 -3.39
C MET A 7 -38.41 -4.35 -3.88
N LYS A 8 -37.76 -3.41 -4.58
CA LYS A 8 -36.33 -3.48 -4.95
C LYS A 8 -35.48 -3.49 -3.66
N MET A 9 -34.79 -4.59 -3.37
CA MET A 9 -33.81 -4.65 -2.30
C MET A 9 -32.47 -4.13 -2.83
N LEU A 10 -32.26 -2.83 -2.62
CA LEU A 10 -31.02 -2.11 -2.96
C LEU A 10 -29.98 -2.39 -1.86
N PHE A 11 -29.07 -3.34 -2.09
CA PHE A 11 -27.93 -3.57 -1.19
C PHE A 11 -26.87 -2.47 -1.40
N LEU A 12 -27.02 -1.36 -0.68
CA LEU A 12 -25.98 -0.35 -0.49
C LEU A 12 -25.12 -0.77 0.70
N LEU A 13 -24.03 -1.52 0.45
CA LEU A 13 -22.97 -1.70 1.45
C LEU A 13 -22.06 -0.47 1.46
N GLY A 14 -22.55 0.59 2.10
CA GLY A 14 -21.70 1.69 2.57
C GLY A 14 -20.90 1.21 3.77
N PHE A 15 -19.67 0.73 3.54
CA PHE A 15 -18.72 0.48 4.63
C PHE A 15 -18.10 1.81 5.09
N CYS A 16 -18.85 2.56 5.90
CA CYS A 16 -18.27 3.56 6.80
C CYS A 16 -18.00 2.91 8.15
N TRP A 17 -16.77 2.51 8.42
CA TRP A 17 -16.31 2.20 9.78
C TRP A 17 -15.04 3.00 10.09
N GLY A 18 -15.25 4.22 10.59
CA GLY A 18 -14.36 4.85 11.54
C GLY A 18 -14.89 4.60 12.95
N GLY A 19 -14.01 4.25 13.90
CA GLY A 19 -14.32 4.31 15.32
C GLY A 19 -14.72 3.00 16.01
N ALA A 20 -13.87 1.97 15.96
CA ALA A 20 -13.78 0.99 17.04
C ALA A 20 -12.32 0.57 17.14
N SER A 21 -11.73 0.71 18.34
CA SER A 21 -10.44 0.10 18.68
C SER A 21 -10.61 -1.41 18.67
N GLN A 22 -10.60 -1.97 17.46
CA GLN A 22 -10.44 -3.40 17.25
C GLN A 22 -9.04 -3.73 17.74
N ASN A 23 -8.85 -4.88 18.41
CA ASN A 23 -7.53 -5.34 18.82
C ASN A 23 -6.61 -5.41 17.59
N LEU A 24 -5.93 -4.30 17.31
CA LEU A 24 -5.11 -4.08 16.15
C LEU A 24 -3.69 -4.14 16.67
N LEU A 25 -3.02 -5.24 16.38
CA LEU A 25 -1.57 -5.28 16.59
C LEU A 25 -0.97 -4.43 15.47
N GLY A 26 -0.38 -3.31 15.88
CA GLY A 26 0.24 -2.34 15.02
C GLY A 26 1.76 -2.44 15.10
N GLN A 27 2.43 -2.66 13.97
CA GLN A 27 3.88 -2.46 13.87
C GLN A 27 4.16 -1.27 12.96
N LYS A 28 5.16 -0.46 13.35
CA LYS A 28 5.72 0.61 12.53
C LYS A 28 7.15 0.28 12.17
N ILE A 29 7.49 0.36 10.90
CA ILE A 29 8.81 0.04 10.38
C ILE A 29 9.28 1.22 9.53
N ASP A 30 10.47 1.71 9.85
CA ASP A 30 11.12 2.75 9.07
C ASP A 30 11.79 2.15 7.85
N ALA A 31 11.56 2.75 6.69
CA ALA A 31 12.15 2.31 5.44
C ALA A 31 12.43 3.50 4.50
N THR A 32 13.08 3.19 3.39
CA THR A 32 13.34 4.13 2.31
C THR A 32 12.77 3.51 1.04
N LEU A 33 11.91 4.28 0.36
CA LEU A 33 11.47 3.98 -1.00
C LEU A 33 12.49 4.58 -1.97
N ASP A 34 13.17 3.72 -2.71
CA ASP A 34 14.09 4.11 -3.78
C ASP A 34 13.34 4.08 -5.12
N LEU A 35 13.06 5.26 -5.67
CA LEU A 35 12.34 5.38 -6.93
C LEU A 35 13.14 4.80 -8.11
N SER A 36 14.46 4.87 -8.10
CA SER A 36 15.27 4.30 -9.17
C SER A 36 15.10 2.78 -9.24
N GLN A 37 14.93 2.14 -8.08
CA GLN A 37 14.62 0.72 -7.98
C GLN A 37 13.16 0.45 -8.36
N ALA A 38 12.20 1.22 -7.85
CA ALA A 38 10.78 1.04 -8.18
C ALA A 38 10.51 1.12 -9.70
N PHE A 39 11.24 2.00 -10.40
CA PHE A 39 11.09 2.24 -11.83
C PHE A 39 12.08 1.47 -12.71
N SER A 40 12.99 0.68 -12.12
CA SER A 40 13.92 -0.15 -12.88
C SER A 40 13.16 -1.11 -13.79
N PRO A 41 13.60 -1.29 -15.06
CA PRO A 41 12.97 -2.22 -15.99
C PRO A 41 13.13 -3.68 -15.56
N LYS A 42 14.04 -3.97 -14.61
CA LYS A 42 14.31 -5.31 -14.09
C LYS A 42 13.46 -5.68 -12.87
N VAL A 43 12.67 -4.73 -12.34
CA VAL A 43 11.85 -4.97 -11.14
C VAL A 43 10.48 -5.50 -11.55
N ASP A 44 10.19 -6.73 -11.09
CA ASP A 44 8.86 -7.32 -11.14
C ASP A 44 7.86 -6.40 -10.40
N GLN A 45 6.68 -6.21 -11.00
CA GLN A 45 5.60 -5.44 -10.38
C GLN A 45 4.85 -6.24 -9.30
N LYS A 46 5.20 -7.52 -9.09
CA LYS A 46 4.69 -8.33 -7.98
C LYS A 46 4.89 -7.60 -6.66
N ASN A 47 3.80 -7.53 -5.89
CA ASN A 47 3.73 -6.86 -4.61
C ASN A 47 2.63 -7.48 -3.77
N GLY A 48 2.62 -7.22 -2.47
CA GLY A 48 1.56 -7.67 -1.59
C GLY A 48 2.07 -8.30 -0.31
N ILE A 49 1.21 -9.11 0.30
CA ILE A 49 1.41 -9.76 1.59
C ILE A 49 1.38 -11.27 1.39
N LYS A 50 2.31 -11.95 2.05
CA LYS A 50 2.21 -13.36 2.40
C LYS A 50 1.89 -13.48 3.88
N GLY A 51 0.87 -14.27 4.21
CA GLY A 51 0.44 -14.46 5.57
C GLY A 51 -0.71 -15.44 5.69
N GLU A 52 -1.00 -15.82 6.92
CA GLU A 52 -2.15 -16.65 7.27
C GLU A 52 -3.23 -15.76 7.83
N VAL A 53 -4.47 -15.95 7.39
CA VAL A 53 -5.61 -15.17 7.88
C VAL A 53 -6.81 -16.08 8.05
N SER A 54 -7.22 -16.27 9.30
CA SER A 54 -8.45 -16.96 9.65
C SER A 54 -9.69 -16.13 9.28
N PRO A 55 -10.84 -16.76 8.96
CA PRO A 55 -12.03 -16.05 8.50
C PRO A 55 -12.51 -14.93 9.44
N GLY A 56 -12.48 -13.69 8.94
CA GLY A 56 -12.87 -12.48 9.67
C GLY A 56 -11.72 -11.74 10.36
N GLY A 57 -10.49 -12.24 10.26
CA GLY A 57 -9.27 -11.47 10.50
C GLY A 57 -8.80 -10.72 9.25
N PHE A 58 -7.76 -9.91 9.39
CA PHE A 58 -7.03 -9.35 8.24
C PHE A 58 -5.60 -8.96 8.60
N ILE A 59 -4.79 -8.78 7.56
CA ILE A 59 -3.50 -8.09 7.61
C ILE A 59 -3.55 -6.94 6.62
N ASN A 60 -3.26 -5.74 7.09
CA ASN A 60 -3.23 -4.51 6.30
C ASN A 60 -1.83 -3.92 6.37
N VAL A 61 -1.29 -3.53 5.23
CA VAL A 61 0.00 -2.84 5.14
C VAL A 61 -0.24 -1.50 4.47
N THR A 62 0.15 -0.42 5.14
CA THR A 62 0.12 0.93 4.57
C THR A 62 1.50 1.56 4.65
N VAL A 63 1.99 2.09 3.53
CA VAL A 63 3.24 2.84 3.43
C VAL A 63 2.91 4.32 3.27
N ARG A 64 3.50 5.16 4.12
CA ARG A 64 3.33 6.62 4.06
C ARG A 64 4.66 7.31 3.93
N GLU A 65 4.69 8.36 3.10
CA GLU A 65 5.78 9.33 3.11
C GLU A 65 5.77 10.07 4.45
N LYS A 66 6.94 10.18 5.11
CA LYS A 66 7.00 10.64 6.51
C LYS A 66 6.64 12.12 6.70
N LYS A 67 7.10 13.02 5.83
CA LYS A 67 6.98 14.48 6.00
C LYS A 67 5.54 14.96 5.81
N LYS A 68 4.83 14.43 4.82
CA LYS A 68 3.48 14.85 4.43
C LYS A 68 2.41 13.86 4.85
N ARG A 69 2.81 12.67 5.32
CA ARG A 69 1.91 11.59 5.77
C ARG A 69 1.00 11.09 4.63
N THR A 70 1.41 11.32 3.38
CA THR A 70 0.69 10.90 2.18
C THR A 70 0.91 9.40 1.94
N ILE A 71 -0.17 8.70 1.58
CA ILE A 71 -0.12 7.25 1.31
C ILE A 71 0.59 7.01 -0.03
N LEU A 72 1.59 6.15 -0.01
CA LEU A 72 2.35 5.71 -1.19
C LEU A 72 1.96 4.31 -1.64
N TYR A 73 1.58 3.44 -0.70
CA TYR A 73 1.16 2.08 -0.98
C TYR A 73 0.21 1.62 0.10
N GLU A 74 -0.84 0.88 -0.25
CA GLU A 74 -1.67 0.18 0.71
C GLU A 74 -2.21 -1.11 0.10
N THR A 75 -2.21 -2.17 0.90
CA THR A 75 -2.76 -3.45 0.51
C THR A 75 -3.29 -4.20 1.72
N ARG A 76 -4.25 -5.10 1.50
CA ARG A 76 -4.87 -5.91 2.55
C ARG A 76 -5.09 -7.33 2.08
N ILE A 77 -4.84 -8.29 2.97
CA ILE A 77 -5.32 -9.67 2.81
C ILE A 77 -6.33 -10.01 3.90
N VAL A 78 -7.38 -10.73 3.51
CA VAL A 78 -8.46 -11.24 4.39
C VAL A 78 -8.53 -12.77 4.38
N ALA A 79 -7.64 -13.41 3.63
CA ALA A 79 -7.51 -14.85 3.49
C ALA A 79 -6.02 -15.22 3.42
N THR A 80 -5.70 -16.46 3.79
CA THR A 80 -4.34 -17.00 3.77
C THR A 80 -3.74 -16.97 2.36
N SER A 81 -2.50 -16.48 2.25
CA SER A 81 -1.67 -16.54 1.06
C SER A 81 -0.22 -16.84 1.47
N LEU A 82 0.25 -18.07 1.25
CA LEU A 82 1.59 -18.51 1.64
C LEU A 82 2.57 -18.61 0.46
N ASN A 83 2.07 -19.02 -0.70
CA ASN A 83 2.91 -19.29 -1.87
C ASN A 83 3.15 -18.03 -2.72
N ASP A 84 2.16 -17.15 -2.79
CA ASP A 84 2.18 -15.93 -3.61
C ASP A 84 1.91 -14.68 -2.80
N TYR A 85 2.41 -13.54 -3.31
CA TYR A 85 2.05 -12.24 -2.78
C TYR A 85 0.64 -11.91 -3.24
N ALA A 86 -0.23 -11.62 -2.28
CA ALA A 86 -1.62 -11.27 -2.53
C ALA A 86 -1.98 -9.96 -1.82
N GLY A 87 -3.07 -9.35 -2.27
CA GLY A 87 -3.68 -8.25 -1.55
C GLY A 87 -4.65 -7.47 -2.42
N THR A 88 -5.63 -6.86 -1.76
CA THR A 88 -6.64 -6.03 -2.40
C THR A 88 -6.24 -4.57 -2.31
N ALA A 89 -6.38 -3.85 -3.42
CA ALA A 89 -6.20 -2.41 -3.47
C ALA A 89 -7.43 -1.66 -2.97
N ASN A 90 -7.21 -0.48 -2.41
CA ASN A 90 -8.22 0.55 -2.22
C ASN A 90 -8.07 1.59 -3.34
N THR A 91 -9.20 2.17 -3.75
CA THR A 91 -9.23 3.25 -4.73
C THR A 91 -9.36 4.60 -4.01
N TYR A 92 -8.46 5.53 -4.29
CA TYR A 92 -8.41 6.84 -3.66
C TYR A 92 -8.56 7.96 -4.70
N LYS A 93 -9.14 9.09 -4.28
CA LYS A 93 -9.04 10.35 -5.04
C LYS A 93 -7.86 11.18 -4.48
N PRO A 94 -7.19 11.99 -5.32
CA PRO A 94 -6.10 12.88 -4.90
C PRO A 94 -6.35 13.65 -3.60
N LYS A 95 -7.56 14.20 -3.44
CA LYS A 95 -7.96 14.99 -2.27
C LYS A 95 -7.96 14.21 -0.96
N ASP A 96 -8.04 12.88 -1.01
CA ASP A 96 -8.11 12.01 0.17
C ASP A 96 -6.70 11.64 0.69
N LEU A 97 -5.64 12.03 -0.03
CA LEU A 97 -4.26 11.59 0.20
C LEU A 97 -3.36 12.68 0.82
N GLY A 98 -3.90 13.87 1.09
CA GLY A 98 -3.16 15.01 1.63
C GLY A 98 -2.40 15.80 0.55
N GLN A 99 -1.45 16.65 0.98
CA GLN A 99 -0.80 17.65 0.10
C GLN A 99 -0.09 17.05 -1.11
N GLY A 100 0.61 15.93 -0.95
CA GLY A 100 1.31 15.26 -2.06
C GLY A 100 0.37 14.56 -3.04
N GLY A 101 -0.87 14.30 -2.62
CA GLY A 101 -1.87 13.57 -3.40
C GLY A 101 -2.32 14.28 -4.68
N ILE A 102 -2.15 15.60 -4.77
CA ILE A 102 -2.61 16.40 -5.92
C ILE A 102 -1.95 15.99 -7.25
N TYR A 103 -0.79 15.34 -7.19
CA TYR A 103 -0.06 14.85 -8.37
C TYR A 103 -0.31 13.35 -8.67
N TYR A 104 -1.22 12.71 -7.93
CA TYR A 104 -1.57 11.31 -8.16
C TYR A 104 -2.62 11.19 -9.27
N PRO A 105 -2.71 10.04 -9.96
CA PRO A 105 -3.83 9.74 -10.85
C PRO A 105 -5.18 9.88 -10.15
N ASN A 106 -6.22 10.21 -10.92
CA ASN A 106 -7.59 10.31 -10.43
C ASN A 106 -8.52 9.40 -11.24
N PRO A 107 -8.95 8.25 -10.71
CA PRO A 107 -8.59 7.69 -9.39
C PRO A 107 -7.20 7.04 -9.37
N TRP A 108 -6.65 6.81 -8.17
CA TRP A 108 -5.42 6.05 -7.94
C TRP A 108 -5.70 4.74 -7.20
N GLN A 109 -5.05 3.64 -7.61
CA GLN A 109 -5.12 2.35 -6.91
C GLN A 109 -3.96 2.21 -5.93
N SER A 110 -4.26 1.83 -4.70
CA SER A 110 -3.27 1.88 -3.62
C SER A 110 -2.10 0.92 -3.74
N ILE A 111 -2.15 -0.06 -4.64
CA ILE A 111 -1.04 -0.97 -4.93
C ILE A 111 -0.05 -0.40 -5.97
N GLU A 112 -0.42 0.68 -6.67
CA GLU A 112 0.38 1.28 -7.74
C GLU A 112 1.44 2.25 -7.18
N VAL A 113 2.46 1.70 -6.52
CA VAL A 113 3.52 2.49 -5.86
C VAL A 113 4.32 3.37 -6.83
N LYS A 114 4.37 3.01 -8.12
CA LYS A 114 5.05 3.84 -9.14
C LYS A 114 4.29 5.15 -9.35
N ASN A 115 2.97 5.09 -9.52
CA ASN A 115 2.13 6.26 -9.75
C ASN A 115 2.20 7.25 -8.57
N SER A 116 2.14 6.72 -7.35
CA SER A 116 2.26 7.53 -6.13
C SER A 116 3.69 8.07 -5.93
N GLY A 117 4.71 7.25 -6.18
CA GLY A 117 6.12 7.65 -6.11
C GLY A 117 6.44 8.80 -7.09
N PHE A 118 5.96 8.71 -8.33
CA PHE A 118 6.04 9.79 -9.32
C PHE A 118 5.36 11.07 -8.82
N GLY A 119 4.14 10.94 -8.26
CA GLY A 119 3.38 12.07 -7.74
C GLY A 119 4.12 12.81 -6.61
N ILE A 120 4.71 12.07 -5.68
CA ILE A 120 5.53 12.67 -4.59
C ILE A 120 6.81 13.31 -5.13
N ASP A 121 7.50 12.68 -6.08
CA ASP A 121 8.70 13.27 -6.70
C ASP A 121 8.37 14.59 -7.40
N LYS A 122 7.27 14.63 -8.16
CA LYS A 122 6.77 15.84 -8.80
C LYS A 122 6.38 16.92 -7.79
N TYR A 123 5.74 16.54 -6.68
CA TYR A 123 5.43 17.46 -5.59
C TYR A 123 6.71 18.13 -5.08
N TYR A 124 7.74 17.34 -4.73
CA TYR A 124 8.99 17.91 -4.23
C TYR A 124 9.69 18.79 -5.24
N TYR A 125 9.72 18.37 -6.51
CA TYR A 125 10.26 19.18 -7.59
C TYR A 125 9.61 20.57 -7.63
N ASP A 126 8.27 20.64 -7.63
CA ASP A 126 7.55 21.91 -7.68
C ASP A 126 7.77 22.77 -6.42
N GLN A 127 7.96 22.16 -5.26
CA GLN A 127 8.27 22.89 -4.02
C GLN A 127 9.66 23.54 -4.03
N THR A 128 10.60 23.09 -4.86
CA THR A 128 11.94 23.68 -4.88
C THR A 128 11.97 25.07 -5.53
N GLY A 129 10.98 25.40 -6.38
CA GLY A 129 10.92 26.66 -7.11
C GLY A 129 12.11 26.92 -8.05
N LYS A 130 12.98 25.93 -8.28
CA LYS A 130 14.22 26.06 -9.06
C LYS A 130 14.08 25.35 -10.41
N ILE A 131 14.62 25.97 -11.46
CA ILE A 131 14.96 25.31 -12.72
C ILE A 131 16.27 24.53 -12.51
N ASN A 132 16.30 23.63 -11.53
CA ASN A 132 17.41 22.71 -11.39
C ASN A 132 17.08 21.45 -12.17
N ILE A 133 18.08 20.91 -12.87
CA ILE A 133 18.02 19.56 -13.44
C ILE A 133 17.98 18.60 -12.24
N SER A 134 16.80 18.39 -11.68
CA SER A 134 16.56 17.35 -10.68
C SER A 134 16.55 16.02 -11.43
N PRO A 135 17.40 15.05 -11.07
CA PRO A 135 17.33 13.73 -11.65
C PRO A 135 16.01 13.09 -11.21
N PHE A 136 15.01 13.22 -12.06
CA PHE A 136 13.65 12.72 -11.82
C PHE A 136 13.70 11.22 -11.54
N LEU A 137 12.94 10.73 -10.55
CA LEU A 137 12.97 9.34 -10.07
C LEU A 137 14.30 8.86 -9.45
N SER A 138 15.24 9.74 -9.16
CA SER A 138 16.42 9.39 -8.34
C SER A 138 16.20 9.62 -6.84
N THR A 139 15.08 10.23 -6.47
CA THR A 139 14.77 10.59 -5.10
C THR A 139 14.58 9.36 -4.23
N LYS A 140 15.24 9.37 -3.08
CA LYS A 140 14.97 8.46 -1.98
C LYS A 140 13.96 9.11 -1.05
N ILE A 141 12.85 8.43 -0.84
CA ILE A 141 11.74 8.93 -0.03
C ILE A 141 11.74 8.17 1.30
N ASP A 142 11.84 8.90 2.41
CA ASP A 142 11.71 8.31 3.74
C ASP A 142 10.25 7.97 4.01
N VAL A 143 10.01 6.70 4.35
CA VAL A 143 8.66 6.17 4.53
C VAL A 143 8.49 5.46 5.87
N GLU A 144 7.26 5.47 6.38
CA GLU A 144 6.81 4.65 7.50
C GLU A 144 5.88 3.57 6.96
N ILE A 145 6.22 2.31 7.22
CA ILE A 145 5.38 1.16 6.92
C ILE A 145 4.61 0.82 8.18
N GLN A 146 3.29 0.84 8.09
CA GLN A 146 2.37 0.46 9.16
C GLN A 146 1.73 -0.88 8.82
N VAL A 147 1.95 -1.86 9.67
CA VAL A 147 1.29 -3.16 9.60
C VAL A 147 0.18 -3.17 10.64
N GLY A 148 -1.06 -3.34 10.20
CA GLY A 148 -2.22 -3.52 11.06
C GLY A 148 -2.73 -4.95 10.94
N ILE A 149 -2.72 -5.70 12.05
CA ILE A 149 -3.24 -7.05 12.11
C ILE A 149 -4.50 -7.04 12.98
N ARG A 150 -5.62 -7.50 12.42
CA ARG A 150 -6.81 -7.86 13.20
C ARG A 150 -6.84 -9.38 13.35
N PRO A 151 -6.48 -9.93 14.53
CA PRO A 151 -6.53 -11.35 14.75
C PRO A 151 -7.98 -11.79 14.96
N LYS A 152 -8.37 -12.87 14.28
CA LYS A 152 -9.59 -13.62 14.58
C LYS A 152 -9.32 -15.10 14.43
N GLY A 153 -8.58 -15.67 15.40
CA GLY A 153 -7.91 -16.96 15.28
C GLY A 153 -6.46 -16.79 14.82
N LYS A 154 -5.95 -17.74 14.00
CA LYS A 154 -4.59 -17.66 13.45
C LYS A 154 -4.53 -16.52 12.43
N THR A 155 -3.79 -15.47 12.75
CA THR A 155 -3.51 -14.36 11.82
C THR A 155 -2.05 -13.96 11.95
N THR A 156 -1.25 -14.34 10.97
CA THR A 156 0.21 -14.26 11.05
C THR A 156 0.73 -13.60 9.77
N LEU A 157 1.47 -12.51 9.91
CA LEU A 157 2.26 -11.97 8.80
C LEU A 157 3.48 -12.87 8.60
N HIS A 158 3.80 -13.20 7.35
CA HIS A 158 5.06 -13.89 7.02
C HIS A 158 6.00 -12.91 6.34
N GLU A 159 5.51 -12.25 5.29
CA GLU A 159 6.35 -11.44 4.42
C GLU A 159 5.54 -10.37 3.68
N ILE A 160 6.18 -9.23 3.40
CA ILE A 160 5.65 -8.13 2.60
C ILE A 160 6.62 -7.89 1.45
N LEU A 161 6.12 -7.69 0.23
CA LEU A 161 6.90 -7.21 -0.90
C LEU A 161 6.34 -5.89 -1.41
N ILE A 162 7.18 -4.85 -1.41
CA ILE A 162 6.84 -3.52 -1.92
C ILE A 162 7.91 -3.10 -2.95
N PRO A 163 7.53 -2.81 -4.21
CA PRO A 163 8.48 -2.34 -5.21
C PRO A 163 9.19 -1.06 -4.76
N GLY A 164 10.52 -1.01 -4.94
CA GLY A 164 11.37 0.09 -4.49
C GLY A 164 11.73 0.10 -3.00
N ILE A 165 11.15 -0.78 -2.18
CA ILE A 165 11.54 -0.98 -0.77
C ILE A 165 12.17 -2.38 -0.60
N GLY A 166 11.56 -3.40 -1.20
CA GLY A 166 12.00 -4.79 -1.15
C GLY A 166 11.10 -5.68 -0.30
N ARG A 167 11.66 -6.83 0.09
CA ARG A 167 11.01 -7.86 0.92
C ARG A 167 11.23 -7.54 2.40
N ILE A 168 10.19 -7.69 3.22
CA ILE A 168 10.21 -7.40 4.65
C ILE A 168 9.57 -8.56 5.40
N ASP A 169 10.25 -9.08 6.42
CA ASP A 169 9.74 -10.17 7.26
C ASP A 169 8.72 -9.67 8.30
N ALA A 170 8.09 -10.61 9.01
CA ALA A 170 7.13 -10.32 10.07
C ALA A 170 7.67 -9.49 11.25
N LYS A 171 9.00 -9.39 11.40
CA LYS A 171 9.67 -8.61 12.43
C LYS A 171 10.08 -7.22 11.92
N GLY A 172 9.88 -6.93 10.64
CA GLY A 172 10.26 -5.68 10.00
C GLY A 172 11.70 -5.65 9.47
N ASN A 173 12.39 -6.79 9.45
CA ASN A 173 13.72 -6.87 8.86
C ASN A 173 13.61 -6.96 7.33
N LYS A 174 14.54 -6.31 6.63
CA LYS A 174 14.69 -6.51 5.19
C LYS A 174 15.19 -7.92 4.91
N ILE A 175 14.49 -8.64 4.04
CA ILE A 175 14.95 -9.92 3.51
C ILE A 175 15.73 -9.60 2.23
N PRO A 176 17.00 -10.02 2.13
CA PRO A 176 17.75 -9.88 0.88
C PRO A 176 16.96 -10.52 -0.26
N SER A 177 16.87 -9.83 -1.40
CA SER A 177 16.46 -10.50 -2.63
C SER A 177 17.48 -11.59 -2.89
N ASP A 178 17.06 -12.85 -2.94
CA ASP A 178 17.95 -13.93 -3.35
C ASP A 178 18.57 -13.49 -4.67
N SER A 179 19.91 -13.49 -4.73
CA SER A 179 20.63 -13.31 -5.98
C SER A 179 20.10 -14.39 -6.90
N VAL A 180 19.16 -14.03 -7.78
CA VAL A 180 18.82 -14.84 -8.94
C VAL A 180 20.11 -14.83 -9.75
N THR A 181 20.95 -15.84 -9.49
CA THR A 181 22.00 -16.27 -10.40
C THR A 181 21.30 -16.42 -11.74
N SER A 182 21.49 -15.43 -12.60
CA SER A 182 21.19 -15.55 -14.02
C SER A 182 21.94 -16.78 -14.50
N LYS A 183 21.21 -17.83 -14.85
CA LYS A 183 21.70 -18.76 -15.87
C LYS A 183 21.49 -18.10 -17.23
#